data_AF-A0A848IXI6-F1
#
_entry.id   AF-A0A848IXI6-F1
#
_cell.length_a   1.000
_cell.length_b   1.000
_cell.length_c   1.000
_cell.angle_alpha   90.00
_cell.angle_beta   90.00
_cell.angle_gamma   90.00
#
_symmetry.space_group_name_H-M   'P 1'
#
loop_
_entity.id
_entity.type
_entity.pdbx_description
1 polymer ?
#
loop_
_entity_poly.entity_id
_entity_poly.type
_entity_poly.pdbx_seq_one_letter_code
_entity_poly.pdbx_strand_id
1 'polypeptide(L)'
;MKKIFLPLVFSAFIFGCTDDPVPQDRLEVPSTYNFERDGQSSVSFDGQSIRLDMLSEIKAYASLAHNLEAVEYTKLSEMYGNTNSPFSNATLNNSDKQLRNKTFPQKDSETLAIMLELANVSADVAANNTKAQQGTAGMLYRNSDDTNPILVNAKGWEYVQFIEKGLMGSVFIHQMLNIDQGYLSNTKLNVDNETLVEGKNYTTMEHHWDEAFGYWGAPIDYPSVALEPEEDRFWVKYTDDFNEYYPASQTISNAFRTGRAAIVAQRYSERDNQREIILDNLELVIVGSAIHYINYVINNPSAPVGERFHALSEAYNFVEALKYVPQPYITEAGINQILNTDFGQNGDFWTITNDGLYNAKTALVKAYPLLAPFQDKL
;
A
#
# COMPACT_ATOMS: atom_id res chain seq x y z
N MET A 1 80.53 -25.58 7.41
CA MET A 1 79.11 -25.98 7.34
C MET A 1 78.56 -25.95 8.77
N LYS A 2 77.74 -24.95 9.07
CA LYS A 2 77.27 -24.61 10.43
C LYS A 2 76.03 -25.45 10.78
N LYS A 3 76.09 -26.20 11.88
CA LYS A 3 74.93 -26.74 12.59
C LYS A 3 74.55 -25.75 13.68
N ILE A 4 73.33 -25.21 13.70
CA ILE A 4 72.75 -24.60 14.90
C ILE A 4 71.27 -24.96 14.97
N PHE A 5 70.93 -25.52 16.13
CA PHE A 5 69.63 -25.99 16.60
C PHE A 5 68.62 -24.86 16.78
N LEU A 6 67.35 -25.19 16.49
CA LEU A 6 66.16 -24.38 16.74
C LEU A 6 65.76 -24.48 18.23
N PRO A 7 65.34 -23.37 18.88
CA PRO A 7 64.43 -23.44 20.00
C PRO A 7 63.05 -22.88 19.62
N LEU A 8 62.03 -23.67 19.93
CA LEU A 8 60.63 -23.27 20.05
C LEU A 8 60.52 -22.16 21.12
N VAL A 9 59.90 -21.03 20.78
CA VAL A 9 59.43 -20.06 21.79
C VAL A 9 57.91 -20.05 21.76
N PHE A 10 57.36 -20.49 22.88
CA PHE A 10 55.95 -20.46 23.25
C PHE A 10 55.62 -19.00 23.63
N SER A 11 54.81 -18.30 22.82
CA SER A 11 54.29 -16.98 23.18
C SER A 11 52.86 -17.13 23.67
N ALA A 12 52.67 -16.95 24.97
CA ALA A 12 51.36 -16.87 25.60
C ALA A 12 50.65 -15.60 25.11
N PHE A 13 49.47 -15.76 24.50
CA PHE A 13 48.55 -14.66 24.26
C PHE A 13 47.81 -14.37 25.57
N ILE A 14 48.10 -13.20 26.14
CA ILE A 14 47.34 -12.64 27.25
C ILE A 14 46.06 -12.06 26.63
N PHE A 15 44.89 -12.60 27.02
CA PHE A 15 43.59 -11.99 26.78
C PHE A 15 43.53 -10.67 27.56
N GLY A 16 43.58 -9.55 26.85
CA GLY A 16 43.12 -8.26 27.36
C GLY A 16 41.73 -7.99 26.80
N CYS A 17 40.71 -8.06 27.66
CA CYS A 17 39.45 -7.35 27.43
C CYS A 17 39.78 -5.86 27.36
N THR A 18 39.73 -5.26 26.17
CA THR A 18 39.40 -3.85 26.08
C THR A 18 37.89 -3.80 25.90
N ASP A 19 37.19 -3.26 26.91
CA ASP A 19 35.93 -2.58 26.69
C ASP A 19 36.23 -1.43 25.75
N ASP A 20 36.26 -1.71 24.44
CA ASP A 20 36.28 -0.67 23.45
C ASP A 20 34.96 0.10 23.62
N PRO A 21 34.99 1.40 23.95
CA PRO A 21 33.76 2.17 24.00
C PRO A 21 33.11 2.07 22.62
N VAL A 22 31.88 1.54 22.57
CA VAL A 22 31.04 1.59 21.38
C VAL A 22 31.09 3.04 20.88
N PRO A 23 31.48 3.31 19.62
CA PRO A 23 31.55 4.66 19.14
C PRO A 23 30.21 5.35 19.39
N GLN A 24 30.23 6.48 20.10
CA GLN A 24 29.08 7.31 20.45
C GLN A 24 28.32 7.88 19.24
N ASP A 25 28.65 7.40 18.03
CA ASP A 25 28.18 7.88 16.75
C ASP A 25 27.32 6.85 15.99
N ARG A 26 27.13 5.63 16.53
CA ARG A 26 26.22 4.65 15.93
C ARG A 26 24.79 4.91 16.40
N LEU A 27 23.86 5.06 15.45
CA LEU A 27 22.44 5.09 15.75
C LEU A 27 21.98 3.72 16.26
N GLU A 28 21.36 3.67 17.43
CA GLU A 28 20.74 2.45 17.95
C GLU A 28 19.39 2.24 17.27
N VAL A 29 19.32 1.25 16.39
CA VAL A 29 18.10 0.89 15.66
C VAL A 29 17.54 -0.41 16.25
N PRO A 30 16.33 -0.40 16.85
CA PRO A 30 15.69 -1.61 17.35
C PRO A 30 15.47 -2.65 16.25
N SER A 31 15.47 -3.94 16.58
CA SER A 31 15.29 -5.03 15.59
C SER A 31 13.87 -5.13 15.03
N THR A 32 12.89 -4.68 15.81
CA THR A 32 11.47 -4.53 15.44
C THR A 32 11.07 -3.06 15.58
N TYR A 33 9.88 -2.67 15.12
CA TYR A 33 9.33 -1.32 15.26
C TYR A 33 8.82 -1.06 16.69
N ASN A 34 9.67 -1.32 17.68
CA ASN A 34 9.41 -1.11 19.11
C ASN A 34 10.29 0.03 19.62
N PHE A 35 9.64 1.09 20.09
CA PHE A 35 10.28 2.25 20.70
C PHE A 35 9.64 2.49 22.06
N GLU A 36 10.48 2.68 23.07
CA GLU A 36 10.05 2.87 24.45
C GLU A 36 10.65 4.15 25.04
N ARG A 37 9.90 4.76 25.94
CA ARG A 37 10.32 5.84 26.82
C ARG A 37 9.81 5.51 28.22
N ASP A 38 10.71 5.49 29.19
CA ASP A 38 10.43 5.11 30.59
C ASP A 38 9.77 3.74 30.75
N GLY A 39 10.18 2.76 29.93
CA GLY A 39 9.67 1.39 29.96
C GLY A 39 8.24 1.22 29.46
N GLN A 40 7.72 2.23 28.76
CA GLN A 40 6.42 2.21 28.10
C GLN A 40 6.58 2.53 26.61
N SER A 41 5.72 1.96 25.77
CA SER A 41 5.75 2.26 24.33
C SER A 41 5.58 3.76 24.06
N SER A 42 6.37 4.28 23.12
CA SER A 42 6.17 5.60 22.50
C SER A 42 5.58 5.49 21.10
N VAL A 43 5.30 4.28 20.61
CA VAL A 43 4.76 4.04 19.27
C VAL A 43 3.25 4.23 19.29
N SER A 44 2.70 4.98 18.33
CA SER A 44 1.25 5.16 18.22
C SER A 44 0.79 5.33 16.79
N PHE A 45 -0.04 4.38 16.32
CA PHE A 45 -0.65 4.41 15.00
C PHE A 45 -2.04 3.75 14.98
N ASP A 46 -2.71 3.63 16.13
CA ASP A 46 -4.02 2.96 16.24
C ASP A 46 -5.06 3.54 15.29
N GLY A 47 -4.99 4.85 15.03
CA GLY A 47 -5.88 5.52 14.08
C GLY A 47 -5.73 5.06 12.63
N GLN A 48 -4.57 4.52 12.27
CA GLN A 48 -4.29 3.92 10.97
C GLN A 48 -4.78 2.49 10.94
N SER A 49 -4.52 1.70 11.98
CA SER A 49 -5.07 0.34 12.13
C SER A 49 -6.59 0.33 12.02
N ILE A 50 -7.27 1.26 12.71
CA ILE A 50 -8.73 1.43 12.60
C ILE A 50 -9.17 1.69 11.16
N ARG A 51 -8.43 2.51 10.38
CA ARG A 51 -8.80 2.79 8.99
C ARG A 51 -8.57 1.61 8.06
N LEU A 52 -7.54 0.81 8.29
CA LEU A 52 -7.31 -0.45 7.57
C LEU A 52 -8.46 -1.43 7.85
N ASP A 53 -8.90 -1.53 9.10
CA ASP A 53 -10.05 -2.34 9.50
C ASP A 53 -11.36 -1.84 8.88
N MET A 54 -11.58 -0.52 8.87
CA MET A 54 -12.73 0.10 8.19
C MET A 54 -12.76 -0.26 6.70
N LEU A 55 -11.62 -0.19 6.01
CA LEU A 55 -11.56 -0.55 4.59
C LEU A 55 -11.81 -2.05 4.40
N SER A 56 -11.31 -2.89 5.30
CA SER A 56 -11.55 -4.34 5.28
C SER A 56 -13.05 -4.65 5.39
N GLU A 57 -13.77 -4.01 6.30
CA GLU A 57 -15.21 -4.18 6.43
C GLU A 57 -15.99 -3.58 5.24
N ILE A 58 -15.58 -2.43 4.70
CA ILE A 58 -16.19 -1.85 3.49
C ILE A 58 -16.05 -2.82 2.31
N LYS A 59 -14.84 -3.38 2.11
CA LYS A 59 -14.58 -4.39 1.06
C LYS A 59 -15.47 -5.61 1.28
N ALA A 60 -15.55 -6.12 2.51
CA ALA A 60 -16.37 -7.30 2.83
C ALA A 60 -17.86 -7.05 2.51
N TYR A 61 -18.41 -5.89 2.90
CA TYR A 61 -19.79 -5.52 2.60
C TYR A 61 -20.02 -5.33 1.09
N ALA A 62 -19.13 -4.61 0.40
CA ALA A 62 -19.22 -4.43 -1.05
C ALA A 62 -19.14 -5.76 -1.81
N SER A 63 -18.37 -6.73 -1.30
CA SER A 63 -18.19 -8.05 -1.89
C SER A 63 -19.43 -8.95 -1.78
N LEU A 64 -20.45 -8.59 -0.98
CA LEU A 64 -21.74 -9.28 -1.03
C LEU A 64 -22.36 -9.21 -2.44
N ALA A 65 -22.05 -8.15 -3.20
CA ALA A 65 -22.44 -8.06 -4.59
C ALA A 65 -21.87 -9.19 -5.48
N HIS A 66 -20.69 -9.73 -5.14
CA HIS A 66 -20.12 -10.91 -5.80
C HIS A 66 -20.85 -12.21 -5.43
N ASN A 67 -21.75 -12.18 -4.45
CA ASN A 67 -22.68 -13.27 -4.16
C ASN A 67 -24.07 -13.02 -4.76
N LEU A 68 -24.19 -12.02 -5.66
CA LEU A 68 -25.46 -11.57 -6.26
C LEU A 68 -26.45 -11.02 -5.25
N GLU A 69 -25.95 -10.54 -4.11
CA GLU A 69 -26.74 -9.84 -3.12
C GLU A 69 -26.71 -8.34 -3.39
N ALA A 70 -27.86 -7.67 -3.24
CA ALA A 70 -27.91 -6.22 -3.34
C ALA A 70 -27.22 -5.58 -2.13
N VAL A 71 -26.37 -4.57 -2.37
CA VAL A 71 -25.78 -3.73 -1.32
C VAL A 71 -26.42 -2.35 -1.31
N GLU A 72 -26.40 -1.68 -0.17
CA GLU A 72 -27.05 -0.38 0.00
C GLU A 72 -26.05 0.78 0.00
N TYR A 73 -26.35 1.82 -0.79
CA TYR A 73 -25.53 3.03 -0.84
C TYR A 73 -25.47 3.74 0.52
N THR A 74 -26.59 3.82 1.23
CA THR A 74 -26.64 4.43 2.57
C THR A 74 -25.62 3.75 3.49
N LYS A 75 -25.61 2.42 3.51
CA LYS A 75 -24.65 1.66 4.33
C LYS A 75 -23.20 1.92 3.91
N LEU A 76 -22.88 1.83 2.62
CA LEU A 76 -21.53 2.09 2.10
C LEU A 76 -21.04 3.51 2.43
N SER A 77 -21.87 4.52 2.19
CA SER A 77 -21.52 5.93 2.45
C SER A 77 -21.37 6.22 3.95
N GLU A 78 -22.18 5.58 4.79
CA GLU A 78 -22.05 5.65 6.24
C GLU A 78 -20.76 4.98 6.73
N MET A 79 -20.39 3.79 6.21
CA MET A 79 -19.11 3.15 6.53
C MET A 79 -17.93 4.04 6.13
N TYR A 80 -17.96 4.59 4.93
CA TYR A 80 -16.90 5.47 4.43
C TYR A 80 -16.70 6.73 5.30
N GLY A 81 -17.81 7.33 5.76
CA GLY A 81 -17.82 8.47 6.68
C GLY A 81 -17.80 8.13 8.17
N ASN A 82 -17.82 6.85 8.55
CA ASN A 82 -18.07 6.34 9.89
C ASN A 82 -19.20 7.10 10.65
N THR A 83 -20.42 7.02 10.12
CA THR A 83 -21.62 7.63 10.73
C THR A 83 -22.68 6.58 11.01
N ASN A 84 -23.47 6.76 12.08
CA ASN A 84 -24.58 5.86 12.44
C ASN A 84 -24.18 4.41 12.76
N SER A 85 -22.99 4.20 13.33
CA SER A 85 -22.47 2.89 13.73
C SER A 85 -22.56 1.82 12.62
N PRO A 86 -21.93 2.04 11.46
CA PRO A 86 -22.17 1.25 10.27
C PRO A 86 -21.33 -0.04 10.21
N PHE A 87 -20.35 -0.22 11.08
CA PHE A 87 -19.49 -1.39 11.10
C PHE A 87 -20.07 -2.51 11.97
N SER A 88 -19.69 -3.74 11.67
CA SER A 88 -19.95 -4.90 12.53
C SER A 88 -19.09 -4.84 13.80
N ASN A 89 -17.84 -4.34 13.69
CA ASN A 89 -16.96 -4.14 14.82
C ASN A 89 -17.31 -2.84 15.58
N ALA A 90 -17.72 -3.00 16.85
CA ALA A 90 -18.07 -1.87 17.72
C ALA A 90 -16.92 -0.90 17.98
N THR A 91 -15.67 -1.37 17.92
CA THR A 91 -14.48 -0.51 18.08
C THR A 91 -14.38 0.51 16.94
N LEU A 92 -14.71 0.13 15.71
CA LEU A 92 -14.71 1.04 14.56
C LEU A 92 -15.82 2.09 14.71
N ASN A 93 -17.02 1.66 15.10
CA ASN A 93 -18.18 2.55 15.33
C ASN A 93 -17.95 3.59 16.43
N ASN A 94 -17.23 3.22 17.49
CA ASN A 94 -16.92 4.10 18.61
C ASN A 94 -15.68 4.97 18.34
N SER A 95 -14.98 4.76 17.23
CA SER A 95 -13.82 5.55 16.83
C SER A 95 -14.23 6.89 16.22
N ASP A 96 -13.39 7.91 16.38
CA ASP A 96 -13.52 9.20 15.68
C ASP A 96 -12.92 9.16 14.25
N LYS A 97 -12.31 8.03 13.86
CA LYS A 97 -11.66 7.88 12.56
C LYS A 97 -12.68 7.66 11.45
N GLN A 98 -12.30 8.12 10.26
CA GLN A 98 -13.06 8.00 9.02
C GLN A 98 -12.05 7.80 7.89
N LEU A 99 -12.44 7.05 6.85
CA LEU A 99 -11.67 7.00 5.60
C LEU A 99 -11.93 8.25 4.77
N ARG A 100 -13.17 8.73 4.77
CA ARG A 100 -13.61 9.87 3.96
C ARG A 100 -12.81 11.15 4.19
N ASN A 101 -12.59 11.53 5.44
CA ASN A 101 -11.84 12.75 5.76
C ASN A 101 -10.32 12.65 5.50
N LYS A 102 -9.83 11.44 5.18
CA LYS A 102 -8.43 11.18 4.81
C LYS A 102 -8.26 10.86 3.33
N THR A 103 -9.36 10.77 2.58
CA THR A 103 -9.33 10.56 1.14
C THR A 103 -8.85 11.82 0.45
N PHE A 104 -7.99 11.66 -0.56
CA PHE A 104 -7.57 12.75 -1.43
C PHE A 104 -8.81 13.54 -1.90
N PRO A 105 -8.89 14.86 -1.65
CA PRO A 105 -10.17 15.59 -1.75
C PRO A 105 -10.88 15.44 -3.10
N GLN A 106 -10.13 15.37 -4.20
CA GLN A 106 -10.65 15.22 -5.56
C GLN A 106 -11.23 13.83 -5.82
N LYS A 107 -10.91 12.82 -5.01
CA LYS A 107 -11.41 11.44 -5.13
C LYS A 107 -12.68 11.19 -4.30
N ASP A 108 -13.01 12.05 -3.32
CA ASP A 108 -14.17 11.82 -2.43
C ASP A 108 -15.49 11.61 -3.19
N SER A 109 -15.79 12.52 -4.13
CA SER A 109 -17.02 12.45 -4.92
C SER A 109 -17.03 11.25 -5.87
N GLU A 110 -15.87 10.85 -6.37
CA GLU A 110 -15.75 9.68 -7.25
C GLU A 110 -15.96 8.37 -6.48
N THR A 111 -15.36 8.24 -5.29
CA THR A 111 -15.59 7.08 -4.40
C THR A 111 -17.08 6.93 -4.05
N LEU A 112 -17.76 8.02 -3.70
CA LEU A 112 -19.21 8.00 -3.43
C LEU A 112 -20.03 7.64 -4.68
N ALA A 113 -19.64 8.14 -5.85
CA ALA A 113 -20.31 7.79 -7.10
C ALA A 113 -20.17 6.29 -7.42
N ILE A 114 -18.97 5.72 -7.24
CA ILE A 114 -18.71 4.28 -7.42
C ILE A 114 -19.55 3.44 -6.44
N MET A 115 -19.63 3.85 -5.17
CA MET A 115 -20.47 3.17 -4.16
C MET A 115 -21.97 3.24 -4.50
N LEU A 116 -22.44 4.38 -5.03
CA LEU A 116 -23.82 4.53 -5.47
C LEU A 116 -24.13 3.67 -6.70
N GLU A 117 -23.22 3.66 -7.68
CA GLU A 117 -23.37 2.85 -8.88
C GLU A 117 -23.37 1.35 -8.55
N LEU A 118 -22.48 0.89 -7.66
CA LEU A 118 -22.49 -0.48 -7.13
C LEU A 118 -23.83 -0.84 -6.48
N ALA A 119 -24.39 0.03 -5.64
CA ALA A 119 -25.68 -0.23 -5.00
C ALA A 119 -26.81 -0.38 -6.04
N ASN A 120 -26.85 0.49 -7.04
CA ASN A 120 -27.86 0.41 -8.10
C ASN A 120 -27.69 -0.84 -8.99
N VAL A 121 -26.45 -1.15 -9.40
CA VAL A 121 -26.16 -2.29 -10.27
C VAL A 121 -26.35 -3.61 -9.54
N SER A 122 -25.96 -3.70 -8.25
CA SER A 122 -26.19 -4.92 -7.46
C SER A 122 -27.68 -5.19 -7.24
N ALA A 123 -28.49 -4.16 -7.00
CA ALA A 123 -29.95 -4.31 -6.93
C ALA A 123 -30.55 -4.81 -8.25
N ASP A 124 -30.12 -4.25 -9.39
CA ASP A 124 -30.59 -4.69 -10.71
C ASP A 124 -30.14 -6.12 -11.03
N VAL A 125 -28.87 -6.46 -10.77
CA VAL A 125 -28.34 -7.82 -10.98
C VAL A 125 -29.07 -8.84 -10.08
N ALA A 126 -29.31 -8.53 -8.81
CA ALA A 126 -30.03 -9.41 -7.90
C ALA A 126 -31.47 -9.66 -8.35
N ALA A 127 -32.14 -8.64 -8.91
CA ALA A 127 -33.53 -8.74 -9.37
C ALA A 127 -33.66 -9.39 -10.75
N ASN A 128 -32.77 -9.04 -11.68
CA ASN A 128 -32.94 -9.28 -13.11
C ASN A 128 -31.84 -10.14 -13.74
N ASN A 129 -30.79 -10.50 -12.97
CA ASN A 129 -29.63 -11.24 -13.46
C ASN A 129 -28.92 -10.56 -14.64
N THR A 130 -28.91 -9.22 -14.64
CA THR A 130 -28.36 -8.38 -15.71
C THR A 130 -26.89 -8.69 -15.96
N LYS A 131 -26.56 -9.03 -17.22
CA LYS A 131 -25.18 -9.29 -17.65
C LYS A 131 -24.54 -8.01 -18.18
N ALA A 132 -23.28 -7.78 -17.82
CA ALA A 132 -22.52 -6.67 -18.37
C ALA A 132 -22.22 -6.88 -19.85
N GLN A 133 -22.23 -5.79 -20.60
CA GLN A 133 -21.80 -5.70 -21.99
C GLN A 133 -21.12 -4.35 -22.19
N GLN A 134 -20.45 -4.14 -23.33
CA GLN A 134 -19.90 -2.82 -23.61
C GLN A 134 -20.99 -1.74 -23.56
N GLY A 135 -20.78 -0.73 -22.72
CA GLY A 135 -21.75 0.35 -22.49
C GLY A 135 -22.88 0.03 -21.50
N THR A 136 -22.93 -1.19 -20.95
CA THR A 136 -23.96 -1.63 -20.00
C THR A 136 -23.32 -2.27 -18.77
N ALA A 137 -23.53 -1.67 -17.60
CA ALA A 137 -23.10 -2.23 -16.32
C ALA A 137 -23.85 -3.54 -16.00
N GLY A 138 -23.25 -4.41 -15.20
CA GLY A 138 -23.87 -5.67 -14.78
C GLY A 138 -22.86 -6.68 -14.28
N MET A 139 -23.25 -7.96 -14.29
CA MET A 139 -22.40 -9.05 -13.85
C MET A 139 -21.55 -9.64 -14.99
N LEU A 140 -20.31 -10.03 -14.66
CA LEU A 140 -19.46 -10.97 -15.40
C LEU A 140 -19.03 -12.13 -14.50
N TYR A 141 -18.57 -13.24 -15.08
CA TYR A 141 -17.95 -14.33 -14.32
C TYR A 141 -16.44 -14.36 -14.54
N ARG A 142 -15.73 -14.65 -13.45
CA ARG A 142 -14.28 -14.85 -13.40
C ARG A 142 -13.84 -16.25 -13.82
N ASN A 143 -14.77 -17.18 -13.88
CA ASN A 143 -14.55 -18.57 -14.22
C ASN A 143 -15.52 -19.06 -15.30
N SER A 144 -15.19 -20.19 -15.93
CA SER A 144 -15.96 -20.74 -17.04
C SER A 144 -17.22 -21.52 -16.62
N ASP A 145 -17.34 -21.86 -15.34
CA ASP A 145 -18.49 -22.56 -14.75
C ASP A 145 -19.53 -21.60 -14.14
N ASP A 146 -19.35 -20.28 -14.32
CA ASP A 146 -20.31 -19.25 -13.91
C ASP A 146 -20.65 -19.25 -12.41
N THR A 147 -19.67 -19.58 -11.55
CA THR A 147 -19.84 -19.63 -10.08
C THR A 147 -19.13 -18.53 -9.30
N ASN A 148 -18.29 -17.72 -9.96
CA ASN A 148 -17.52 -16.64 -9.32
C ASN A 148 -17.81 -15.30 -10.03
N PRO A 149 -18.93 -14.62 -9.71
CA PRO A 149 -19.29 -13.39 -10.37
C PRO A 149 -18.63 -12.16 -9.79
N ILE A 150 -18.46 -11.16 -10.64
CA ILE A 150 -18.10 -9.78 -10.28
C ILE A 150 -19.09 -8.81 -10.92
N LEU A 151 -19.25 -7.64 -10.30
CA LEU A 151 -20.05 -6.56 -10.87
C LEU A 151 -19.14 -5.48 -11.42
N VAL A 152 -19.41 -5.08 -12.66
CA VAL A 152 -18.64 -4.08 -13.38
C VAL A 152 -19.54 -2.95 -13.87
N ASN A 153 -18.97 -1.75 -14.01
CA ASN A 153 -19.64 -0.65 -14.67
C ASN A 153 -19.66 -0.81 -16.21
N ALA A 154 -20.24 0.16 -16.90
CA ALA A 154 -20.34 0.16 -18.37
C ALA A 154 -18.98 0.10 -19.11
N LYS A 155 -17.88 0.47 -18.43
CA LYS A 155 -16.50 0.41 -18.93
C LYS A 155 -15.76 -0.88 -18.54
N GLY A 156 -16.38 -1.77 -17.77
CA GLY A 156 -15.74 -2.98 -17.28
C GLY A 156 -14.97 -2.83 -15.97
N TRP A 157 -15.09 -1.69 -15.27
CA TRP A 157 -14.43 -1.47 -13.98
C TRP A 157 -15.15 -2.27 -12.88
N GLU A 158 -14.43 -3.16 -12.20
CA GLU A 158 -14.98 -3.90 -11.05
C GLU A 158 -15.11 -2.97 -9.85
N TYR A 159 -16.34 -2.78 -9.38
CA TYR A 159 -16.62 -1.84 -8.29
C TYR A 159 -15.85 -2.15 -7.01
N VAL A 160 -15.74 -3.43 -6.64
CA VAL A 160 -15.05 -3.83 -5.40
C VAL A 160 -13.57 -3.49 -5.47
N GLN A 161 -12.89 -3.73 -6.60
CA GLN A 161 -11.49 -3.32 -6.77
C GLN A 161 -11.33 -1.81 -6.79
N PHE A 162 -12.23 -1.08 -7.47
CA PHE A 162 -12.18 0.38 -7.51
C PHE A 162 -12.44 1.02 -6.14
N ILE A 163 -13.25 0.41 -5.29
CA ILE A 163 -13.42 0.84 -3.88
C ILE A 163 -12.16 0.50 -3.08
N GLU A 164 -11.72 -0.77 -3.10
CA GLU A 164 -10.59 -1.22 -2.28
C GLU A 164 -9.28 -0.56 -2.70
N LYS A 165 -8.82 -0.79 -3.94
CA LYS A 165 -7.54 -0.31 -4.44
C LYS A 165 -7.54 1.21 -4.63
N GLY A 166 -8.69 1.77 -5.01
CA GLY A 166 -8.87 3.21 -5.08
C GLY A 166 -8.60 3.87 -3.72
N LEU A 167 -9.20 3.36 -2.64
CA LEU A 167 -8.98 3.86 -1.29
C LEU A 167 -7.57 3.54 -0.74
N MET A 168 -6.97 2.41 -1.12
CA MET A 168 -5.56 2.15 -0.79
C MET A 168 -4.63 3.25 -1.31
N GLY A 169 -4.83 3.71 -2.56
CA GLY A 169 -4.07 4.83 -3.12
C GLY A 169 -4.50 6.17 -2.50
N SER A 170 -5.78 6.50 -2.60
CA SER A 170 -6.29 7.83 -2.28
C SER A 170 -6.33 8.14 -0.79
N VAL A 171 -6.25 7.12 0.07
CA VAL A 171 -6.11 7.29 1.53
C VAL A 171 -4.71 6.93 1.97
N PHE A 172 -4.28 5.68 1.81
CA PHE A 172 -3.07 5.22 2.50
C PHE A 172 -1.79 5.78 1.87
N ILE A 173 -1.63 5.68 0.55
CA ILE A 173 -0.49 6.32 -0.14
C ILE A 173 -0.56 7.83 0.00
N HIS A 174 -1.72 8.44 -0.25
CA HIS A 174 -1.89 9.88 -0.12
C HIS A 174 -1.51 10.39 1.27
N GLN A 175 -2.06 9.79 2.34
CA GLN A 175 -1.74 10.20 3.70
C GLN A 175 -0.30 9.89 4.08
N MET A 176 0.30 8.83 3.57
CA MET A 176 1.69 8.48 3.92
C MET A 176 2.71 9.36 3.18
N LEU A 177 2.59 9.48 1.85
CA LEU A 177 3.67 9.92 0.95
C LEU A 177 3.49 11.32 0.35
N ASN A 178 2.28 11.90 0.36
CA ASN A 178 2.06 13.21 -0.28
C ASN A 178 3.01 14.29 0.28
N ILE A 179 3.70 15.02 -0.60
CA ILE A 179 4.80 15.92 -0.20
C ILE A 179 4.36 17.12 0.64
N ASP A 180 3.11 17.53 0.51
CA ASP A 180 2.59 18.74 1.16
C ASP A 180 1.84 18.40 2.46
N GLN A 181 1.15 17.26 2.48
CA GLN A 181 0.18 16.93 3.53
C GLN A 181 0.37 15.54 4.15
N GLY A 182 1.13 14.66 3.50
CA GLY A 182 1.38 13.31 3.98
C GLY A 182 2.23 13.30 5.24
N TYR A 183 2.18 12.22 6.02
CA TYR A 183 2.89 12.08 7.29
C TYR A 183 4.41 12.12 7.15
N LEU A 184 4.93 11.76 5.98
CA LEU A 184 6.35 11.89 5.64
C LEU A 184 6.73 13.26 5.02
N SER A 185 5.77 14.17 4.82
CA SER A 185 6.05 15.51 4.29
C SER A 185 6.93 16.34 5.21
N ASN A 186 7.58 17.37 4.64
CA ASN A 186 8.28 18.38 5.44
C ASN A 186 7.36 19.11 6.41
N THR A 187 6.07 19.31 6.08
CA THR A 187 5.12 19.99 6.98
C THR A 187 4.79 19.16 8.22
N LYS A 188 4.92 17.83 8.13
CA LYS A 188 4.72 16.89 9.23
C LYS A 188 6.00 16.51 9.96
N LEU A 189 7.14 16.54 9.28
CA LEU A 189 8.43 16.18 9.86
C LEU A 189 9.28 17.38 10.32
N ASN A 190 8.88 18.62 10.05
CA ASN A 190 9.53 19.82 10.61
C ASN A 190 8.68 20.45 11.72
N VAL A 191 8.28 19.61 12.68
CA VAL A 191 7.46 19.97 13.85
C VAL A 191 8.21 19.67 15.14
N ASP A 192 7.60 19.96 16.29
CA ASP A 192 8.22 19.71 17.59
C ASP A 192 8.60 18.24 17.80
N ASN A 193 9.84 18.05 18.29
CA ASN A 193 10.43 16.77 18.64
C ASN A 193 11.18 16.83 19.98
N GLU A 194 10.84 17.81 20.82
CA GLU A 194 11.42 17.96 22.16
C GLU A 194 10.36 17.78 23.25
N THR A 195 9.15 18.29 23.01
CA THR A 195 8.07 18.25 23.99
C THR A 195 7.17 17.04 23.75
N LEU A 196 6.84 16.34 24.84
CA LEU A 196 5.84 15.29 24.78
C LEU A 196 4.46 15.90 24.56
N VAL A 197 3.66 15.27 23.71
CA VAL A 197 2.24 15.61 23.59
C VAL A 197 1.55 15.34 24.94
N GLU A 198 0.67 16.23 25.37
CA GLU A 198 0.01 16.14 26.68
C GLU A 198 -0.67 14.77 26.87
N GLY A 199 -0.30 14.07 27.94
CA GLY A 199 -0.83 12.74 28.27
C GLY A 199 -0.34 11.61 27.36
N LYS A 200 0.69 11.84 26.52
CA LYS A 200 1.28 10.86 25.61
C LYS A 200 2.76 10.66 25.90
N ASN A 201 3.30 9.54 25.41
CA ASN A 201 4.70 9.16 25.61
C ASN A 201 5.59 9.43 24.38
N TYR A 202 5.10 10.27 23.46
CA TYR A 202 5.76 10.62 22.20
C TYR A 202 5.72 12.13 21.96
N THR A 203 6.65 12.61 21.14
CA THR A 203 6.61 13.95 20.56
C THR A 203 5.68 14.00 19.34
N THR A 204 5.42 15.21 18.82
CA THR A 204 4.57 15.36 17.62
C THR A 204 5.22 14.73 16.39
N MET A 205 6.54 14.91 16.20
CA MET A 205 7.27 14.35 15.07
C MET A 205 7.33 12.83 15.12
N GLU A 206 7.56 12.27 16.31
CA GLU A 206 7.54 10.83 16.57
C GLU A 206 6.20 10.22 16.15
N HIS A 207 5.09 10.83 16.58
CA HIS A 207 3.75 10.36 16.25
C HIS A 207 3.46 10.44 14.75
N HIS A 208 3.82 11.53 14.05
CA HIS A 208 3.62 11.60 12.61
C HIS A 208 4.39 10.50 11.86
N TRP A 209 5.62 10.20 12.28
CA TRP A 209 6.39 9.11 11.67
C TRP A 209 5.74 7.74 11.91
N ASP A 210 5.21 7.51 13.12
CA ASP A 210 4.47 6.29 13.46
C ASP A 210 3.15 6.20 12.67
N GLU A 211 2.45 7.31 12.46
CA GLU A 211 1.25 7.36 11.61
C GLU A 211 1.56 7.02 10.14
N ALA A 212 2.74 7.36 9.62
CA ALA A 212 3.17 6.90 8.30
C ALA A 212 3.37 5.39 8.26
N PHE A 213 4.08 4.83 9.25
CA PHE A 213 4.26 3.38 9.40
C PHE A 213 2.91 2.65 9.47
N GLY A 214 1.95 3.18 10.23
CA GLY A 214 0.61 2.61 10.34
C GLY A 214 -0.15 2.50 9.02
N TYR A 215 0.05 3.44 8.08
CA TYR A 215 -0.59 3.36 6.76
C TYR A 215 0.09 2.38 5.79
N TRP A 216 1.35 2.02 6.02
CA TRP A 216 1.95 0.87 5.36
C TRP A 216 1.23 -0.42 5.78
N GLY A 217 0.79 -0.48 7.04
CA GLY A 217 -0.08 -1.53 7.56
C GLY A 217 0.65 -2.79 8.01
N ALA A 218 1.97 -2.74 8.11
CA ALA A 218 2.78 -3.85 8.60
C ALA A 218 2.71 -3.99 10.13
N PRO A 219 2.75 -5.22 10.66
CA PRO A 219 2.94 -5.42 12.09
C PRO A 219 4.37 -5.00 12.49
N ILE A 220 4.53 -4.69 13.78
CA ILE A 220 5.77 -4.10 14.31
C ILE A 220 7.00 -5.00 14.15
N ASP A 221 6.83 -6.31 14.01
CA ASP A 221 7.89 -7.30 13.85
C ASP A 221 8.09 -7.75 12.39
N TYR A 222 7.35 -7.21 11.43
CA TYR A 222 7.56 -7.49 10.01
C TYR A 222 8.86 -6.83 9.47
N PRO A 223 9.64 -7.51 8.60
CA PRO A 223 9.41 -8.84 8.03
C PRO A 223 10.14 -9.97 8.78
N SER A 224 10.53 -9.77 10.04
CA SER A 224 11.19 -10.81 10.83
C SER A 224 10.22 -11.95 11.20
N VAL A 225 8.94 -11.63 11.26
CA VAL A 225 7.82 -12.56 11.36
C VAL A 225 6.97 -12.41 10.08
N ALA A 226 6.51 -13.55 9.55
CA ALA A 226 5.62 -13.57 8.40
C ALA A 226 4.25 -13.00 8.77
N LEU A 227 3.54 -12.42 7.81
CA LEU A 227 2.20 -11.88 8.02
C LEU A 227 1.21 -12.99 8.40
N GLU A 228 0.44 -12.77 9.44
CA GLU A 228 -0.75 -13.59 9.70
C GLU A 228 -1.88 -13.25 8.70
N PRO A 229 -2.86 -14.13 8.47
CA PRO A 229 -3.89 -13.93 7.44
C PRO A 229 -4.66 -12.61 7.54
N GLU A 230 -4.90 -12.10 8.75
CA GLU A 230 -5.56 -10.80 8.98
C GLU A 230 -4.65 -9.58 8.74
N GLU A 231 -3.33 -9.78 8.77
CA GLU A 231 -2.31 -8.77 8.51
C GLU A 231 -1.91 -8.73 7.02
N ASP A 232 -2.10 -9.84 6.31
CA ASP A 232 -1.87 -9.97 4.87
C ASP A 232 -2.91 -9.21 4.02
N ARG A 233 -2.86 -7.88 4.10
CA ARG A 233 -3.78 -6.97 3.41
C ARG A 233 -3.09 -5.70 2.92
N PHE A 234 -3.70 -5.08 1.90
CA PHE A 234 -3.32 -3.77 1.37
C PHE A 234 -1.81 -3.64 1.08
N TRP A 235 -1.17 -2.52 1.44
CA TRP A 235 0.19 -2.24 1.01
C TRP A 235 1.24 -3.18 1.59
N VAL A 236 1.10 -3.68 2.81
CA VAL A 236 2.05 -4.67 3.34
C VAL A 236 1.97 -5.98 2.56
N LYS A 237 0.75 -6.46 2.21
CA LYS A 237 0.57 -7.61 1.32
C LYS A 237 1.29 -7.42 -0.02
N TYR A 238 1.03 -6.31 -0.72
CA TYR A 238 1.67 -6.08 -2.02
C TYR A 238 3.18 -5.84 -1.90
N THR A 239 3.65 -5.38 -0.73
CA THR A 239 5.09 -5.32 -0.44
C THR A 239 5.67 -6.72 -0.31
N ASP A 240 4.97 -7.63 0.37
CA ASP A 240 5.36 -9.04 0.54
C ASP A 240 5.35 -9.81 -0.78
N ASP A 241 4.28 -9.70 -1.57
CA ASP A 241 4.15 -10.28 -2.90
C ASP A 241 5.31 -9.82 -3.81
N PHE A 242 5.67 -8.54 -3.76
CA PHE A 242 6.76 -7.97 -4.56
C PHE A 242 8.16 -8.41 -4.07
N ASN A 243 8.27 -8.87 -2.81
CA ASN A 243 9.53 -9.24 -2.18
C ASN A 243 10.23 -10.43 -2.87
N GLU A 244 9.49 -11.23 -3.63
CA GLU A 244 10.05 -12.29 -4.51
C GLU A 244 11.04 -11.73 -5.54
N TYR A 245 10.82 -10.52 -6.05
CA TYR A 245 11.58 -9.91 -7.14
C TYR A 245 12.57 -8.87 -6.66
N TYR A 246 12.21 -8.13 -5.62
CA TYR A 246 12.99 -7.02 -5.10
C TYR A 246 12.77 -6.93 -3.58
N PRO A 247 13.81 -6.80 -2.73
CA PRO A 247 13.70 -6.96 -1.28
C PRO A 247 13.05 -5.75 -0.57
N ALA A 248 11.84 -5.37 -0.98
CA ALA A 248 11.13 -4.18 -0.53
C ALA A 248 10.75 -4.27 0.95
N SER A 249 10.31 -5.43 1.42
CA SER A 249 9.85 -5.64 2.81
C SER A 249 10.92 -5.28 3.84
N GLN A 250 12.13 -5.83 3.67
CA GLN A 250 13.25 -5.56 4.57
C GLN A 250 13.74 -4.11 4.44
N THR A 251 13.75 -3.58 3.21
CA THR A 251 14.22 -2.22 2.93
C THR A 251 13.32 -1.17 3.58
N ILE A 252 12.00 -1.29 3.38
CA ILE A 252 10.99 -0.37 3.96
C ILE A 252 10.97 -0.49 5.49
N SER A 253 10.93 -1.71 6.05
CA SER A 253 10.97 -1.92 7.50
C SER A 253 12.24 -1.35 8.15
N ASN A 254 13.42 -1.58 7.55
CA ASN A 254 14.67 -0.99 8.02
C ASN A 254 14.62 0.53 7.99
N ALA A 255 14.09 1.12 6.92
CA ALA A 255 14.03 2.57 6.77
C ALA A 255 13.09 3.21 7.81
N PHE A 256 11.91 2.63 8.04
CA PHE A 256 11.00 3.09 9.09
C PHE A 256 11.66 3.04 10.47
N ARG A 257 12.28 1.91 10.84
CA ARG A 257 12.96 1.77 12.15
C ARG A 257 14.14 2.73 12.29
N THR A 258 14.95 2.84 11.25
CA THR A 258 16.13 3.72 11.25
C THR A 258 15.73 5.19 11.33
N GLY A 259 14.70 5.60 10.58
CA GLY A 259 14.22 6.98 10.61
C GLY A 259 13.57 7.35 11.94
N ARG A 260 12.81 6.42 12.54
CA ARG A 260 12.24 6.61 13.88
C ARG A 260 13.32 6.71 14.96
N ALA A 261 14.36 5.90 14.89
CA ALA A 261 15.53 6.02 15.75
C ALA A 261 16.27 7.36 15.53
N ALA A 262 16.40 7.80 14.28
CA ALA A 262 17.04 9.07 13.95
C ALA A 262 16.25 10.27 14.51
N ILE A 263 14.91 10.20 14.56
CA ILE A 263 14.07 11.18 15.24
C ILE A 263 14.40 11.24 16.74
N VAL A 264 14.47 10.09 17.43
CA VAL A 264 14.84 10.03 18.86
C VAL A 264 16.22 10.64 19.10
N ALA A 265 17.18 10.35 18.22
CA ALA A 265 18.55 10.86 18.30
C ALA A 265 18.72 12.28 17.72
N GLN A 266 17.64 12.94 17.29
CA GLN A 266 17.63 14.25 16.64
C GLN A 266 18.55 14.36 15.40
N ARG A 267 18.76 13.26 14.68
CA ARG A 267 19.58 13.16 13.46
C ARG A 267 18.71 13.33 12.21
N TYR A 268 18.19 14.54 11.99
CA TYR A 268 17.17 14.78 10.95
C TYR A 268 17.63 14.55 9.52
N SER A 269 18.93 14.71 9.21
CA SER A 269 19.44 14.34 7.89
C SER A 269 19.35 12.83 7.63
N GLU A 270 19.55 11.99 8.65
CA GLU A 270 19.38 10.54 8.50
C GLU A 270 17.91 10.17 8.40
N ARG A 271 17.04 10.81 9.18
CA ARG A 271 15.58 10.68 9.03
C ARG A 271 15.14 10.98 7.59
N ASP A 272 15.62 12.09 7.02
CA ASP A 272 15.27 12.50 5.66
C ASP A 272 15.79 11.50 4.62
N ASN A 273 16.99 10.96 4.80
CA ASN A 273 17.50 9.87 3.94
C ASN A 273 16.59 8.63 4.00
N GLN A 274 16.15 8.24 5.21
CA GLN A 274 15.25 7.09 5.36
C GLN A 274 13.87 7.35 4.77
N ARG A 275 13.37 8.58 4.82
CA ARG A 275 12.14 8.97 4.15
C ARG A 275 12.22 8.70 2.64
N GLU A 276 13.30 9.14 1.98
CA GLU A 276 13.46 8.92 0.54
C GLU A 276 13.50 7.42 0.20
N ILE A 277 14.16 6.61 1.03
CA ILE A 277 14.16 5.15 0.86
C ILE A 277 12.73 4.58 0.94
N ILE A 278 11.92 5.03 1.89
CA ILE A 278 10.51 4.60 2.01
C ILE A 278 9.71 4.98 0.76
N LEU A 279 9.85 6.23 0.31
CA LEU A 279 9.15 6.76 -0.87
C LEU A 279 9.50 5.94 -2.12
N ASP A 280 10.79 5.80 -2.44
CA ASP A 280 11.27 5.09 -3.62
C ASP A 280 10.79 3.62 -3.63
N ASN A 281 10.86 2.93 -2.48
CA ASN A 281 10.51 1.52 -2.42
C ASN A 281 9.00 1.28 -2.50
N LEU A 282 8.18 2.13 -1.87
CA LEU A 282 6.72 2.01 -2.01
C LEU A 282 6.26 2.36 -3.43
N GLU A 283 6.91 3.31 -4.09
CA GLU A 283 6.65 3.59 -5.50
C GLU A 283 6.98 2.38 -6.39
N LEU A 284 8.10 1.68 -6.13
CA LEU A 284 8.43 0.43 -6.81
C LEU A 284 7.40 -0.68 -6.54
N VAL A 285 6.88 -0.80 -5.32
CA VAL A 285 5.81 -1.77 -4.99
C VAL A 285 4.53 -1.47 -5.78
N ILE A 286 4.13 -0.18 -5.87
CA ILE A 286 2.95 0.25 -6.65
C ILE A 286 3.12 -0.15 -8.12
N VAL A 287 4.25 0.19 -8.72
CA VAL A 287 4.50 -0.07 -10.15
C VAL A 287 4.69 -1.55 -10.43
N GLY A 288 5.40 -2.26 -9.54
CA GLY A 288 5.58 -3.70 -9.62
C GLY A 288 4.24 -4.43 -9.62
N SER A 289 3.33 -4.03 -8.73
CA SER A 289 1.96 -4.56 -8.67
C SER A 289 1.18 -4.24 -9.94
N ALA A 290 1.28 -3.01 -10.47
CA ALA A 290 0.64 -2.67 -11.75
C ALA A 290 1.13 -3.57 -12.90
N ILE A 291 2.45 -3.75 -13.02
CA ILE A 291 3.06 -4.59 -14.07
C ILE A 291 2.63 -6.05 -13.90
N HIS A 292 2.55 -6.57 -12.67
CA HIS A 292 2.07 -7.93 -12.39
C HIS A 292 0.72 -8.20 -13.02
N TYR A 293 -0.27 -7.34 -12.74
CA TYR A 293 -1.60 -7.51 -13.28
C TYR A 293 -1.70 -7.26 -14.80
N ILE A 294 -0.87 -6.35 -15.34
CA ILE A 294 -0.73 -6.20 -16.80
C ILE A 294 -0.23 -7.50 -17.43
N ASN A 295 0.82 -8.10 -16.87
CA ASN A 295 1.38 -9.36 -17.36
C ASN A 295 0.41 -10.52 -17.21
N TYR A 296 -0.36 -10.58 -16.12
CA TYR A 296 -1.42 -11.55 -15.97
C TYR A 296 -2.39 -11.50 -17.16
N VAL A 297 -2.87 -10.31 -17.54
CA VAL A 297 -3.83 -10.14 -18.64
C VAL A 297 -3.21 -10.48 -19.99
N ILE A 298 -1.94 -10.10 -20.22
CA ILE A 298 -1.19 -10.43 -21.44
C ILE A 298 -1.02 -11.95 -21.58
N ASN A 299 -0.62 -12.62 -20.50
CA ASN A 299 -0.25 -14.05 -20.50
C ASN A 299 -1.47 -14.98 -20.47
N ASN A 300 -2.66 -14.47 -20.14
CA ASN A 300 -3.89 -15.25 -20.06
C ASN A 300 -4.98 -14.72 -21.01
N PRO A 301 -4.73 -14.66 -22.34
CA PRO A 301 -5.68 -14.07 -23.29
C PRO A 301 -6.99 -14.86 -23.43
N SER A 302 -7.01 -16.13 -23.01
CA SER A 302 -8.19 -17.00 -23.02
C SER A 302 -8.93 -17.05 -21.67
N ALA A 303 -8.47 -16.31 -20.65
CA ALA A 303 -9.20 -16.20 -19.39
C ALA A 303 -10.58 -15.56 -19.61
N PRO A 304 -11.60 -15.93 -18.80
CA PRO A 304 -12.91 -15.29 -18.84
C PRO A 304 -12.80 -13.77 -18.78
N VAL A 305 -13.72 -13.06 -19.45
CA VAL A 305 -13.69 -11.58 -19.51
C VAL A 305 -13.73 -10.97 -18.10
N GLY A 306 -14.51 -11.54 -17.18
CA GLY A 306 -14.55 -11.09 -15.80
C GLY A 306 -13.19 -11.21 -15.09
N GLU A 307 -12.44 -12.28 -15.33
CA GLU A 307 -11.11 -12.44 -14.73
C GLU A 307 -10.11 -11.41 -15.28
N ARG A 308 -10.16 -11.16 -16.59
CA ARG A 308 -9.33 -10.12 -17.22
C ARG A 308 -9.69 -8.73 -16.69
N PHE A 309 -10.97 -8.43 -16.50
CA PHE A 309 -11.44 -7.14 -15.98
C PHE A 309 -11.14 -6.96 -14.49
N HIS A 310 -11.15 -8.04 -13.71
CA HIS A 310 -10.68 -8.04 -12.33
C HIS A 310 -9.21 -7.60 -12.26
N ALA A 311 -8.33 -8.31 -12.98
CA ALA A 311 -6.91 -7.98 -13.04
C ALA A 311 -6.66 -6.56 -13.59
N LEU A 312 -7.40 -6.13 -14.63
CA LEU A 312 -7.29 -4.76 -15.15
C LEU A 312 -7.75 -3.70 -14.15
N SER A 313 -8.76 -4.00 -13.34
CA SER A 313 -9.23 -3.07 -12.31
C SER A 313 -8.15 -2.88 -11.24
N GLU A 314 -7.45 -3.94 -10.85
CA GLU A 314 -6.30 -3.85 -9.95
C GLU A 314 -5.16 -3.04 -10.61
N ALA A 315 -4.74 -3.40 -11.83
CA ALA A 315 -3.70 -2.67 -12.57
C ALA A 315 -4.00 -1.17 -12.72
N TYR A 316 -5.24 -0.83 -13.07
CA TYR A 316 -5.71 0.56 -13.23
C TYR A 316 -5.53 1.35 -11.93
N ASN A 317 -6.00 0.81 -10.81
CA ASN A 317 -5.95 1.53 -9.53
C ASN A 317 -4.52 1.62 -8.98
N PHE A 318 -3.63 0.66 -9.26
CA PHE A 318 -2.20 0.80 -8.95
C PHE A 318 -1.54 1.92 -9.77
N VAL A 319 -1.81 1.99 -11.08
CA VAL A 319 -1.31 3.10 -11.91
C VAL A 319 -1.91 4.44 -11.44
N GLU A 320 -3.18 4.47 -11.07
CA GLU A 320 -3.81 5.66 -10.50
C GLU A 320 -3.18 6.09 -9.18
N ALA A 321 -2.75 5.14 -8.33
CA ALA A 321 -2.13 5.44 -7.05
C ALA A 321 -0.84 6.28 -7.18
N LEU A 322 -0.16 6.21 -8.33
CA LEU A 322 1.01 7.05 -8.63
C LEU A 322 0.68 8.54 -8.65
N LYS A 323 -0.58 8.94 -8.84
CA LYS A 323 -1.01 10.35 -8.74
C LYS A 323 -0.92 10.90 -7.31
N TYR A 324 -0.85 10.02 -6.31
CA TYR A 324 -0.78 10.40 -4.89
C TYR A 324 0.64 10.38 -4.33
N VAL A 325 1.60 9.88 -5.12
CA VAL A 325 3.03 9.89 -4.84
C VAL A 325 3.58 11.31 -5.11
N PRO A 326 4.55 11.80 -4.34
CA PRO A 326 4.95 13.21 -4.37
C PRO A 326 5.63 13.67 -5.67
N GLN A 327 6.49 12.83 -6.25
CA GLN A 327 7.26 13.10 -7.47
C GLN A 327 7.45 11.81 -8.25
N PRO A 328 6.38 11.21 -8.81
CA PRO A 328 6.51 9.94 -9.47
C PRO A 328 7.48 10.04 -10.66
N TYR A 329 8.30 9.01 -10.89
CA TYR A 329 9.24 9.00 -12.03
C TYR A 329 8.51 9.05 -13.38
N ILE A 330 7.27 8.57 -13.41
CA ILE A 330 6.36 8.74 -14.55
C ILE A 330 5.57 10.04 -14.44
N THR A 331 5.58 10.83 -15.52
CA THR A 331 4.81 12.09 -15.58
C THR A 331 3.31 11.86 -15.48
N GLU A 332 2.56 12.86 -15.01
CA GLU A 332 1.08 12.83 -15.00
C GLU A 332 0.48 12.55 -16.39
N ALA A 333 1.07 13.12 -17.45
CA ALA A 333 0.65 12.83 -18.82
C ALA A 333 0.86 11.35 -19.20
N GLY A 334 1.96 10.74 -18.75
CA GLY A 334 2.22 9.30 -18.93
C GLY A 334 1.23 8.43 -18.15
N ILE A 335 0.91 8.80 -16.91
CA ILE A 335 -0.13 8.12 -16.11
C ILE A 335 -1.48 8.20 -16.85
N ASN A 336 -1.88 9.40 -17.30
CA ASN A 336 -3.15 9.59 -17.99
C ASN A 336 -3.19 8.88 -19.36
N GLN A 337 -2.05 8.77 -20.05
CA GLN A 337 -1.92 7.96 -21.27
C GLN A 337 -2.23 6.49 -20.98
N ILE A 338 -1.64 5.93 -19.91
CA ILE A 338 -1.87 4.54 -19.54
C ILE A 338 -3.35 4.32 -19.22
N LEU A 339 -3.90 5.13 -18.31
CA LEU A 339 -5.27 4.96 -17.81
C LEU A 339 -6.34 5.18 -18.88
N ASN A 340 -6.15 6.14 -19.80
CA ASN A 340 -7.20 6.57 -20.72
C ASN A 340 -6.98 6.16 -22.18
N THR A 341 -5.86 5.52 -22.51
CA THR A 341 -5.57 5.06 -23.87
C THR A 341 -5.09 3.62 -23.87
N ASP A 342 -4.06 3.31 -23.08
CA ASP A 342 -3.42 2.00 -23.13
C ASP A 342 -4.28 0.92 -22.45
N PHE A 343 -5.03 1.28 -21.40
CA PHE A 343 -6.08 0.45 -20.78
C PHE A 343 -7.44 0.57 -21.48
N GLY A 344 -7.43 0.97 -22.75
CA GLY A 344 -8.63 1.19 -23.54
C GLY A 344 -9.04 2.65 -23.60
N GLN A 345 -9.81 3.00 -24.62
CA GLN A 345 -10.23 4.38 -24.90
C GLN A 345 -11.04 4.94 -23.72
N ASN A 346 -10.59 6.05 -23.14
CA ASN A 346 -11.17 6.65 -21.92
C ASN A 346 -11.25 5.66 -20.74
N GLY A 347 -10.34 4.68 -20.69
CA GLY A 347 -10.32 3.62 -19.69
C GLY A 347 -11.41 2.56 -19.86
N ASP A 348 -12.02 2.46 -21.06
CA ASP A 348 -13.00 1.41 -21.37
C ASP A 348 -12.30 0.08 -21.66
N PHE A 349 -12.34 -0.85 -20.70
CA PHE A 349 -11.67 -2.15 -20.79
C PHE A 349 -12.24 -3.02 -21.93
N TRP A 350 -13.46 -2.75 -22.40
CA TRP A 350 -14.01 -3.43 -23.59
C TRP A 350 -13.25 -3.10 -24.87
N THR A 351 -12.53 -1.97 -24.90
CA THR A 351 -11.75 -1.51 -26.06
C THR A 351 -10.25 -1.81 -25.94
N ILE A 352 -9.84 -2.54 -24.91
CA ILE A 352 -8.42 -2.80 -24.66
C ILE A 352 -7.79 -3.65 -25.76
N THR A 353 -6.51 -3.37 -26.05
CA THR A 353 -5.72 -4.11 -27.04
C THR A 353 -4.43 -4.62 -26.42
N ASN A 354 -3.84 -5.66 -27.01
CA ASN A 354 -2.53 -6.16 -26.58
C ASN A 354 -1.46 -5.08 -26.73
N ASP A 355 -1.49 -4.30 -27.82
CA ASP A 355 -0.55 -3.19 -28.03
C ASP A 355 -0.67 -2.15 -26.91
N GLY A 356 -1.89 -1.83 -26.47
CA GLY A 356 -2.12 -0.97 -25.29
C GLY A 356 -1.45 -1.53 -24.04
N LEU A 357 -1.68 -2.81 -23.71
CA LEU A 357 -1.06 -3.44 -22.55
C LEU A 357 0.48 -3.43 -22.61
N TYR A 358 1.06 -3.73 -23.77
CA TYR A 358 2.52 -3.67 -23.97
C TYR A 358 3.06 -2.23 -23.87
N ASN A 359 2.34 -1.25 -24.39
CA ASN A 359 2.70 0.16 -24.26
C ASN A 359 2.69 0.61 -22.80
N ALA A 360 1.65 0.26 -22.04
CA ALA A 360 1.54 0.57 -20.62
C ALA A 360 2.72 -0.02 -19.83
N LYS A 361 2.98 -1.32 -20.01
CA LYS A 361 4.13 -2.00 -19.39
C LYS A 361 5.45 -1.32 -19.76
N THR A 362 5.66 -1.02 -21.04
CA THR A 362 6.89 -0.38 -21.53
C THR A 362 7.07 1.01 -20.92
N ALA A 363 6.00 1.80 -20.82
CA ALA A 363 6.04 3.13 -20.23
C ALA A 363 6.42 3.08 -18.74
N LEU A 364 5.84 2.14 -17.98
CA LEU A 364 6.19 1.90 -16.58
C LEU A 364 7.65 1.45 -16.46
N VAL A 365 8.08 0.38 -17.14
CA VAL A 365 9.46 -0.12 -17.05
C VAL A 365 10.49 0.95 -17.45
N LYS A 366 10.18 1.79 -18.44
CA LYS A 366 11.05 2.90 -18.85
C LYS A 366 11.19 3.96 -17.76
N ALA A 367 10.11 4.30 -17.06
CA ALA A 367 10.14 5.24 -15.95
C ALA A 367 10.84 4.65 -14.71
N TYR A 368 10.75 3.32 -14.53
CA TYR A 368 11.30 2.59 -13.38
C TYR A 368 12.30 1.52 -13.83
N PRO A 369 13.51 1.91 -14.28
CA PRO A 369 14.48 0.99 -14.87
C PRO A 369 14.97 -0.11 -13.91
N LEU A 370 14.83 0.07 -12.59
CA LEU A 370 15.08 -0.98 -11.60
C LEU A 370 14.19 -2.20 -11.80
N LEU A 371 12.99 -2.04 -12.39
CA LEU A 371 12.06 -3.13 -12.66
C LEU A 371 12.38 -3.93 -13.94
N ALA A 372 13.24 -3.40 -14.81
CA ALA A 372 13.53 -4.02 -16.11
C ALA A 372 14.04 -5.47 -16.03
N PRO A 373 14.90 -5.89 -15.07
CA PRO A 373 15.37 -7.27 -14.97
C PRO A 373 14.28 -8.31 -14.64
N PHE A 374 13.15 -7.86 -14.10
CA PHE A 374 12.07 -8.73 -13.63
C PHE A 374 10.71 -8.41 -14.27
N GLN A 375 10.68 -7.51 -15.26
CA GLN A 375 9.47 -7.03 -15.92
C GLN A 375 8.57 -8.11 -16.53
N ASP A 376 9.10 -9.29 -16.88
CA ASP A 376 8.32 -10.40 -17.45
C ASP A 376 7.89 -11.44 -16.41
N LYS A 377 8.43 -11.33 -15.18
CA LYS A 377 8.18 -12.25 -14.07
C LYS A 377 7.23 -11.67 -13.04
N LEU A 378 7.26 -10.34 -12.85
CA LEU A 378 6.16 -9.61 -12.22
C LEU A 378 4.88 -10.07 -12.88
#